data_AF-A0A9E5G2G1-F1
#
_entry.id   AF-A0A9E5G2G1-F1
#
_cell.length_a   1.000
_cell.length_b   1.000
_cell.length_c   1.000
_cell.angle_alpha   90.00
_cell.angle_beta   90.00
_cell.angle_gamma   90.00
#
_symmetry.space_group_name_H-M   'P 1'
#
loop_
_entity.id
_entity.type
_entity.pdbx_description
1 polymer ?
#
loop_
_entity_poly.entity_id
_entity_poly.type
_entity_poly.pdbx_seq_one_letter_code
_entity_poly.pdbx_strand_id
1 'polypeptide(L)'
;MNIRSIIHAPRMPKAALLLAGCTLLPLAAAAQELTMWTFLNPAATSPRDVALKQIIEKFEAKNPGVKIKVENQVWFTLAEKFVMAHRSRSAPDIGWVNGENMGLLVNSNVAEDLGPLITNKWTPSMR
;
A
#
# COMPACT_ATOMS: atom_id res chain seq x y z
N MET A 1 2.70 21.30 -75.29
CA MET A 1 2.82 22.26 -74.16
C MET A 1 3.47 21.53 -72.99
N ASN A 2 4.62 22.04 -72.51
CA ASN A 2 5.46 21.67 -71.34
C ASN A 2 5.92 20.21 -71.16
N ILE A 3 7.20 19.84 -71.37
CA ILE A 3 8.49 20.20 -70.69
C ILE A 3 8.80 19.33 -69.46
N ARG A 4 9.72 18.37 -69.71
CA ARG A 4 10.90 17.92 -68.94
C ARG A 4 10.83 17.69 -67.41
N SER A 5 11.29 16.52 -67.00
CA SER A 5 12.55 16.30 -66.23
C SER A 5 12.37 15.10 -65.28
N ILE A 6 12.96 13.92 -65.56
CA ILE A 6 14.23 13.41 -65.00
C ILE A 6 14.34 13.60 -63.46
N ILE A 7 14.61 12.50 -62.74
CA ILE A 7 15.70 12.28 -61.75
C ILE A 7 15.26 11.40 -60.55
N HIS A 8 16.01 10.30 -60.37
CA HIS A 8 16.35 9.52 -59.16
C HIS A 8 15.33 8.65 -58.41
N ALA A 9 15.60 7.34 -58.47
CA ALA A 9 15.51 6.46 -57.32
C ALA A 9 16.71 6.70 -56.37
N PRO A 10 16.48 6.75 -55.04
CA PRO A 10 17.51 6.42 -54.06
C PRO A 10 17.28 5.02 -53.48
N ARG A 11 18.35 4.22 -53.56
CA ARG A 11 18.50 2.90 -52.93
C ARG A 11 18.34 2.99 -51.41
N MET A 12 17.64 2.04 -50.82
CA MET A 12 17.64 1.76 -49.38
C MET A 12 19.07 1.52 -48.85
N PRO A 13 19.44 2.09 -47.69
CA PRO A 13 20.46 1.53 -46.83
C PRO A 13 19.81 0.81 -45.64
N LYS A 14 19.97 -0.51 -45.66
CA LYS A 14 19.98 -1.49 -44.57
C LYS A 14 19.60 -0.96 -43.18
N ALA A 15 18.44 -1.38 -42.69
CA ALA A 15 18.07 -1.34 -41.28
C ALA A 15 19.14 -2.07 -40.45
N ALA A 16 19.88 -1.32 -39.63
CA ALA A 16 20.68 -1.87 -38.55
C ALA A 16 19.82 -1.89 -37.28
N LEU A 17 19.22 -3.05 -37.02
CA LEU A 17 18.52 -3.36 -35.79
C LEU A 17 19.55 -3.51 -34.66
N LEU A 18 19.80 -2.44 -33.91
CA LEU A 18 20.56 -2.50 -32.67
C LEU A 18 19.67 -3.11 -31.58
N LEU A 19 19.91 -4.38 -31.26
CA LEU A 19 19.45 -5.03 -30.04
C LEU A 19 20.11 -4.30 -28.85
N ALA A 20 19.46 -3.26 -28.34
CA ALA A 20 19.82 -2.67 -27.06
C ALA A 20 19.42 -3.68 -25.97
N GLY A 21 20.42 -4.35 -25.40
CA GLY A 21 20.26 -5.30 -24.31
C GLY A 21 19.47 -4.66 -23.17
N CYS A 22 18.30 -5.20 -22.89
CA CYS A 22 17.52 -4.87 -21.71
C CYS A 22 18.29 -5.42 -20.51
N THR A 23 19.14 -4.61 -19.91
CA THR A 23 19.71 -4.89 -18.60
C THR A 23 18.54 -5.02 -17.64
N LEU A 24 18.32 -6.23 -17.12
CA LEU A 24 17.42 -6.49 -16.00
C LEU A 24 18.00 -5.76 -14.78
N LEU A 25 17.70 -4.46 -14.66
CA LEU A 25 17.82 -3.77 -13.39
C LEU A 25 16.88 -4.50 -12.43
N PRO A 26 17.34 -4.95 -11.26
CA PRO A 26 16.43 -5.42 -10.25
C PRO A 26 15.50 -4.25 -9.95
N LEU A 27 14.21 -4.43 -10.22
CA LEU A 27 13.17 -3.49 -9.86
C LEU A 27 13.25 -3.37 -8.33
N ALA A 28 13.93 -2.34 -7.83
CA ALA A 28 13.87 -2.02 -6.42
C ALA A 28 12.39 -1.87 -6.12
N ALA A 29 11.84 -2.78 -5.32
CA ALA A 29 10.45 -2.71 -4.89
C ALA A 29 10.26 -1.30 -4.31
N ALA A 30 9.42 -0.49 -4.97
CA ALA A 30 9.19 0.88 -4.56
C ALA A 30 8.78 0.85 -3.08
N ALA A 31 9.35 1.75 -2.28
CA ALA A 31 9.02 1.81 -0.87
C ALA A 31 7.50 2.04 -0.73
N GLN A 32 6.81 1.10 -0.11
CA GLN A 32 5.39 1.15 0.16
C GLN A 32 5.17 1.78 1.53
N GLU A 33 4.52 2.95 1.55
CA GLU A 33 4.02 3.53 2.79
C GLU A 33 2.59 3.04 3.04
N LEU A 34 2.32 2.59 4.26
CA LEU A 34 1.02 2.15 4.74
C LEU A 34 0.57 3.10 5.85
N THR A 35 -0.66 3.60 5.76
CA THR A 35 -1.25 4.51 6.74
C THR A 35 -1.96 3.73 7.83
N MET A 36 -1.69 4.07 9.09
CA MET A 36 -2.35 3.48 10.25
C MET A 36 -3.07 4.55 11.06
N TRP A 37 -4.35 4.32 11.35
CA TRP A 37 -5.10 5.11 12.31
C TRP A 37 -5.19 4.40 13.66
N THR A 38 -4.72 5.10 14.69
CA THR A 38 -4.81 4.68 16.08
C THR A 38 -4.87 5.92 16.98
N PHE A 39 -5.25 5.73 18.23
CA PHE A 39 -5.24 6.79 19.23
C PHE A 39 -3.87 6.96 19.90
N LEU A 40 -2.96 6.00 19.73
CA LEU A 40 -1.58 6.05 20.23
C LEU A 40 -0.69 6.90 19.33
N ASN A 41 0.28 7.59 19.92
CA ASN A 41 1.21 8.47 19.21
C ASN A 41 2.65 7.95 19.36
N PRO A 42 3.27 7.34 18.33
CA PRO A 42 4.65 6.85 18.41
C PRO A 42 5.70 7.92 18.74
N ALA A 43 5.38 9.21 18.62
CA ALA A 43 6.26 10.31 19.03
C ALA A 43 6.12 10.70 20.51
N ALA A 44 5.11 10.19 21.21
CA ALA A 44 4.89 10.42 22.64
C ALA A 44 5.65 9.41 23.51
N THR A 45 5.61 9.62 24.82
CA THR A 45 6.45 8.91 25.79
C THR A 45 5.68 8.00 26.74
N SER A 46 4.36 7.84 26.56
CA SER A 46 3.62 6.88 27.38
C SER A 46 4.09 5.44 27.08
N PRO A 47 3.97 4.49 28.03
CA PRO A 47 4.44 3.13 27.80
C PRO A 47 3.84 2.46 26.55
N ARG A 48 2.56 2.74 26.24
CA ARG A 48 1.90 2.18 25.04
C ARG A 48 2.39 2.82 23.75
N ASP A 49 2.69 4.12 23.78
CA ASP A 49 3.25 4.83 22.63
C ASP A 49 4.64 4.32 22.28
N VAL A 50 5.50 4.15 23.30
CA VAL A 50 6.84 3.58 23.15
C VAL A 50 6.76 2.14 22.64
N ALA A 51 5.84 1.33 23.17
CA ALA A 51 5.65 -0.03 22.71
C ALA A 51 5.23 -0.08 21.23
N LEU A 52 4.28 0.77 20.81
CA LEU A 52 3.85 0.85 19.41
C LEU A 52 5.02 1.26 18.51
N LYS A 53 5.80 2.28 18.90
CA LYS A 53 7.00 2.70 18.17
C LYS A 53 7.97 1.53 17.96
N GLN A 54 8.28 0.79 19.02
CA GLN A 54 9.18 -0.37 18.95
C GLN A 54 8.63 -1.50 18.07
N ILE A 55 7.31 -1.73 18.09
CA ILE A 55 6.66 -2.72 17.22
C ILE A 55 6.82 -2.32 15.75
N ILE A 56 6.56 -1.04 15.43
CA ILE A 56 6.71 -0.51 14.07
C ILE A 56 8.17 -0.60 13.61
N GLU A 57 9.12 -0.14 14.41
CA GLU A 57 10.56 -0.19 14.07
C GLU A 57 11.03 -1.62 13.77
N LYS A 58 10.61 -2.60 14.61
CA LYS A 58 10.93 -4.01 14.39
C LYS A 58 10.28 -4.57 13.14
N PHE A 59 9.04 -4.16 12.84
CA PHE A 59 8.33 -4.58 11.63
C PHE A 59 9.02 -4.02 10.38
N GLU A 60 9.34 -2.73 10.33
CA GLU A 60 10.01 -2.11 9.19
C GLU A 60 11.42 -2.68 8.98
N ALA A 61 12.17 -2.97 10.05
CA ALA A 61 13.49 -3.60 9.94
C ALA A 61 13.43 -5.00 9.32
N LYS A 62 12.35 -5.75 9.55
CA LYS A 62 12.11 -7.08 8.99
C LYS A 62 11.49 -7.05 7.59
N ASN A 63 10.92 -5.92 7.18
CA ASN A 63 10.25 -5.75 5.90
C ASN A 63 10.86 -4.55 5.16
N PRO A 64 12.08 -4.69 4.60
CA PRO A 64 12.72 -3.63 3.84
C PRO A 64 11.81 -3.16 2.70
N GLY A 65 11.64 -1.85 2.58
CA GLY A 65 10.73 -1.25 1.60
C GLY A 65 9.29 -1.06 2.08
N VAL A 66 8.94 -1.41 3.31
CA VAL A 66 7.64 -1.05 3.91
C VAL A 66 7.84 0.03 4.98
N LYS A 67 6.97 1.03 5.00
CA LYS A 67 6.92 2.11 5.99
C LYS A 67 5.53 2.24 6.59
N ILE A 68 5.46 2.49 7.89
CA ILE A 68 4.20 2.72 8.60
C ILE A 68 4.10 4.19 8.97
N LYS A 69 3.13 4.87 8.37
CA LYS A 69 2.76 6.24 8.74
C LYS A 69 1.59 6.19 9.73
N VAL A 70 1.84 6.55 10.98
CA VAL A 70 0.79 6.65 11.99
C VAL A 70 0.13 8.03 11.94
N GLU A 71 -1.19 8.05 11.81
CA GLU A 71 -2.01 9.24 11.91
C GLU A 71 -2.92 9.14 13.13
N ASN A 72 -2.59 9.89 14.17
CA ASN A 72 -3.31 9.90 15.43
C ASN A 72 -4.77 10.33 15.29
N GLN A 73 -5.66 9.58 15.94
CA GLN A 73 -7.09 9.84 15.97
C GLN A 73 -7.62 9.93 17.41
N VAL A 74 -8.82 10.50 17.56
CA VAL A 74 -9.52 10.52 18.86
C VAL A 74 -10.17 9.15 19.09
N TRP A 75 -9.88 8.54 20.25
CA TRP A 75 -10.39 7.21 20.62
C TRP A 75 -11.89 7.02 20.38
N PHE A 76 -12.71 7.93 20.93
CA PHE A 76 -14.17 7.77 20.94
C PHE A 76 -14.82 7.81 19.55
N THR A 77 -14.21 8.49 18.58
CA THR A 77 -14.80 8.69 17.24
C THR A 77 -14.09 7.88 16.17
N LEU A 78 -13.07 7.10 16.53
CA LEU A 78 -12.20 6.40 15.58
C LEU A 78 -12.97 5.45 14.65
N ALA A 79 -13.86 4.63 15.21
CA ALA A 79 -14.63 3.65 14.44
C ALA A 79 -15.58 4.31 13.43
N GLU A 80 -16.35 5.31 13.86
CA GLU A 80 -17.25 6.06 12.99
C GLU A 80 -16.49 6.80 11.89
N LYS A 81 -15.35 7.42 12.26
CA LYS A 81 -14.49 8.10 11.30
C LYS A 81 -13.94 7.13 10.25
N PHE A 82 -13.56 5.90 10.64
CA PHE A 82 -13.11 4.87 9.71
C PHE A 82 -14.21 4.48 8.70
N VAL A 83 -15.43 4.23 9.19
CA VAL A 83 -16.58 3.91 8.32
C VAL A 83 -16.84 5.03 7.31
N MET A 84 -16.81 6.28 7.76
CA MET A 84 -17.01 7.44 6.89
C MET A 84 -15.87 7.61 5.88
N ALA A 85 -14.63 7.43 6.32
CA ALA A 85 -13.44 7.53 5.47
C ALA A 85 -13.43 6.46 4.37
N HIS A 86 -13.92 5.24 4.66
CA HIS A 86 -14.04 4.19 3.65
C HIS A 86 -14.98 4.61 2.53
N ARG A 87 -16.14 5.18 2.88
CA ARG A 87 -17.13 5.68 1.90
C ARG A 87 -16.59 6.80 1.03
N SER A 88 -15.72 7.66 1.56
CA SER A 88 -15.03 8.71 0.81
C SER A 88 -13.74 8.25 0.13
N ARG A 89 -13.40 6.95 0.19
CA ARG A 89 -12.15 6.37 -0.34
C ARG A 89 -10.89 7.03 0.21
N SER A 90 -10.94 7.42 1.47
CA SER A 90 -9.85 8.06 2.21
C SER A 90 -9.57 7.36 3.54
N ALA A 91 -9.97 6.10 3.67
CA ALA A 91 -9.66 5.27 4.83
C ALA A 91 -8.15 4.94 4.88
N PRO A 92 -7.59 4.75 6.08
CA PRO A 92 -6.23 4.22 6.22
C PRO A 92 -6.19 2.75 5.79
N ASP A 93 -4.98 2.24 5.54
CA ASP A 93 -4.76 0.82 5.29
C ASP A 93 -5.01 -0.03 6.54
N ILE A 94 -4.68 0.52 7.72
CA ILE A 94 -4.82 -0.15 9.02
C ILE A 94 -5.61 0.74 9.97
N GLY A 95 -6.78 0.28 10.42
CA GLY A 95 -7.61 0.99 11.41
C GLY A 95 -7.72 0.24 12.72
N TRP A 96 -7.43 0.89 13.84
CA TRP A 96 -7.74 0.35 15.16
C TRP A 96 -9.20 0.58 15.50
N VAL A 97 -9.85 -0.42 16.09
CA VAL A 97 -11.25 -0.35 16.51
C VAL A 97 -11.38 -0.98 17.89
N ASN A 98 -12.11 -0.32 18.78
CA ASN A 98 -12.43 -0.86 20.10
C ASN A 98 -13.49 -1.95 19.99
N GLY A 99 -13.43 -2.94 20.89
CA GLY A 99 -14.33 -4.10 20.89
C GLY A 99 -15.82 -3.75 20.83
N GLU A 100 -16.21 -2.67 21.51
CA GLU A 100 -17.60 -2.18 21.57
C GLU A 100 -18.14 -1.78 20.19
N ASN A 101 -17.27 -1.28 19.31
CA ASN A 101 -17.64 -0.85 17.97
C ASN A 101 -17.48 -1.95 16.92
N MET A 102 -17.16 -3.19 17.30
CA MET A 102 -16.96 -4.25 16.32
C MET A 102 -18.23 -4.57 15.51
N GLY A 103 -19.40 -4.51 16.15
CA GLY A 103 -20.68 -4.70 15.46
C GLY A 103 -20.91 -3.66 14.36
N LEU A 104 -20.52 -2.40 14.59
CA LEU A 104 -20.61 -1.34 13.58
C LEU A 104 -19.76 -1.68 12.35
N LEU A 105 -18.52 -2.11 12.56
CA LEU A 105 -17.57 -2.41 11.48
C LEU A 105 -18.04 -3.61 10.64
N VAL A 106 -18.41 -4.71 11.30
CA VAL A 106 -18.89 -5.93 10.63
C VAL A 106 -20.14 -5.64 9.80
N ASN A 107 -21.11 -4.91 10.35
CA ASN A 107 -22.36 -4.62 9.65
C ASN A 107 -22.22 -3.55 8.56
N SER A 108 -21.15 -2.76 8.58
CA SER A 108 -20.92 -1.70 7.59
C SER A 108 -20.16 -2.17 6.35
N ASN A 109 -19.60 -3.38 6.36
CA ASN A 109 -18.82 -3.95 5.26
C ASN A 109 -17.67 -3.03 4.76
N VAL A 110 -16.97 -2.39 5.71
CA VAL A 110 -15.90 -1.40 5.44
C VAL A 110 -14.49 -1.94 5.68
N ALA A 111 -14.38 -3.14 6.25
CA ALA A 111 -13.11 -3.79 6.56
C ALA A 111 -12.96 -5.07 5.73
N GLU A 112 -11.73 -5.38 5.33
CA GLU A 112 -11.40 -6.60 4.61
C GLU A 112 -11.61 -7.84 5.48
N ASP A 113 -12.14 -8.92 4.89
CA ASP A 113 -12.20 -10.22 5.57
C ASP A 113 -10.81 -10.84 5.64
N LEU A 114 -10.23 -10.85 6.85
CA LEU A 114 -8.91 -11.44 7.09
C LEU A 114 -8.97 -12.96 7.38
N GLY A 115 -10.16 -13.55 7.47
CA GLY A 115 -10.37 -14.99 7.67
C GLY A 115 -9.53 -15.85 6.73
N PRO A 116 -9.54 -15.59 5.40
CA PRO A 116 -8.73 -16.32 4.44
C PRO A 116 -7.22 -16.23 4.66
N LEU A 117 -6.72 -15.14 5.25
CA LEU A 117 -5.29 -14.91 5.48
C LEU A 117 -4.81 -15.48 6.81
N ILE A 118 -5.70 -15.50 7.81
CA ILE A 118 -5.39 -15.86 9.20
C ILE A 118 -5.92 -17.26 9.53
N THR A 119 -7.24 -17.45 9.52
CA THR A 119 -7.90 -18.66 10.04
C THR A 119 -7.69 -19.89 9.17
N ASN A 120 -7.44 -19.73 7.86
CA ASN A 120 -7.08 -20.85 6.98
C ASN A 120 -5.75 -21.51 7.38
N LYS A 121 -4.89 -20.80 8.11
CA LYS A 121 -3.60 -21.31 8.61
C LYS A 121 -3.71 -21.89 10.02
N TRP A 122 -4.88 -21.82 10.65
CA TRP A 122 -5.09 -22.30 12.02
C TRP A 122 -5.30 -23.81 12.04
N THR A 123 -4.69 -24.46 13.04
CA THR A 123 -4.96 -25.86 13.34
C THR A 123 -6.37 -26.02 13.91
N PRO A 124 -6.95 -27.24 13.90
CA PRO A 124 -8.27 -27.48 14.47
C PRO A 124 -8.42 -27.06 15.95
N SER A 125 -7.33 -27.04 16.72
CA SER A 125 -7.34 -26.63 18.13
C SER A 125 -7.31 -25.12 18.35
N MET A 126 -7.08 -24.32 17.31
CA MET A 126 -7.01 -22.85 17.36
C MET A 126 -8.32 -22.18 16.90
N ARG A 127 -9.22 -22.95 16.26
CA ARG A 127 -10.56 -22.48 15.85
C ARG A 127 -11.54 -22.66 17.00
#